data_AF-A0A819DCQ7-F1
#
_entry.id   AF-A0A819DCQ7-F1
#
_cell.length_a   1.000
_cell.length_b   1.000
_cell.length_c   1.000
_cell.angle_alpha   90.00
_cell.angle_beta   90.00
_cell.angle_gamma   90.00
#
_symmetry.space_group_name_H-M   'P 1'
#
loop_
_entity.id
_entity.type
_entity.pdbx_description
1 polymer ?
#
loop_
_entity_poly.entity_id
_entity_poly.type
_entity_poly.pdbx_seq_one_letter_code
_entity_poly.pdbx_strand_id
1 'polypeptide(L)'
;MSWLTIFTSFVVLSSLIIADDPCRYVHPTKGVMDLTSLGRTDGQPAYPDKLSPIESGYKYSYNPCKPFTEQPNCIGVAVCQISMDGKLSFTLGTQDTTKWDPGAGLGISPSVSYSAGEKLVTVILQCATDDTNELEALGEPSINNYRFILTNKCACWDGCATTPTTTTTTTTTTLPPPPPQRNCSINDSVYSSDKQIIQSFPFHVSINPSQPQPSPSSSSYALVDMYGRVIELIIFPNLTDFYSNWKKDLGHHGVHVRLSTELTEVIKRDKQGVRVKLKFRKTHYTAVETAISKTKHAIFTIYKWQSSIFSGTDEHTLETVEEFEELVLCVLPDQAKILLGKTARWIDKFLLC
;
A
#
# COMPACT_ATOMS: atom_id res chain seq x y z
N MET A 1 57.41 -28.67 -32.79
CA MET A 1 57.15 -28.00 -31.50
C MET A 1 55.84 -27.24 -31.65
N SER A 2 54.72 -27.83 -31.23
CA SER A 2 53.37 -27.27 -31.40
C SER A 2 52.86 -26.90 -30.00
N TRP A 3 52.62 -25.61 -29.77
CA TRP A 3 52.02 -25.11 -28.54
C TRP A 3 50.50 -25.15 -28.70
N LEU A 4 49.83 -25.93 -27.84
CA LEU A 4 48.38 -26.01 -27.77
C LEU A 4 47.91 -25.07 -26.64
N THR A 5 47.34 -23.92 -27.00
CA THR A 5 46.80 -22.95 -26.04
C THR A 5 45.39 -23.38 -25.63
N ILE A 6 45.23 -23.81 -24.38
CA ILE A 6 43.94 -24.17 -23.79
C ILE A 6 43.26 -22.87 -23.32
N PHE A 7 42.17 -22.47 -23.98
CA PHE A 7 41.27 -21.43 -23.48
C PHE A 7 40.32 -22.06 -22.46
N THR A 8 40.55 -21.80 -21.17
CA THR A 8 39.58 -22.07 -20.11
C THR A 8 38.55 -20.93 -20.08
N SER A 9 37.39 -21.16 -20.68
CA SER A 9 36.24 -20.25 -20.51
C SER A 9 35.74 -20.33 -19.06
N PHE A 10 35.96 -19.27 -18.30
CA PHE A 10 35.31 -19.05 -17.01
C PHE A 10 33.83 -18.77 -17.24
N VAL A 11 32.98 -19.74 -16.91
CA VAL A 11 31.54 -19.51 -16.74
C VAL A 11 31.38 -18.68 -15.48
N VAL A 12 31.14 -17.38 -15.65
CA VAL A 12 30.69 -16.51 -14.56
C VAL A 12 29.25 -16.92 -14.27
N LEU A 13 29.07 -17.78 -13.26
CA LEU A 13 27.78 -17.99 -12.62
C LEU A 13 27.37 -16.66 -11.97
N SER A 14 26.61 -15.87 -12.71
CA SER A 14 25.83 -14.78 -12.14
C SER A 14 24.90 -15.41 -11.11
N SER A 15 25.16 -15.12 -9.83
CA SER A 15 24.31 -15.56 -8.72
C SER A 15 22.92 -14.96 -8.93
N LEU A 16 22.01 -15.72 -9.56
CA LEU A 16 20.58 -15.48 -9.39
C LEU A 16 20.33 -15.69 -7.90
N ILE A 17 20.03 -14.60 -7.20
CA ILE A 17 19.38 -14.67 -5.89
C ILE A 17 17.97 -15.16 -6.20
N ILE A 18 17.80 -16.48 -6.20
CA ILE A 18 16.48 -17.12 -6.19
C ILE A 18 15.84 -16.66 -4.88
N ALA A 19 14.59 -16.18 -4.93
CA ALA A 19 13.82 -15.91 -3.73
C ALA A 19 13.58 -17.28 -3.04
N ASP A 20 14.49 -17.68 -2.16
CA ASP A 20 14.64 -19.07 -1.71
C ASP A 20 13.59 -19.54 -0.71
N ASP A 21 12.61 -18.70 -0.34
CA ASP A 21 11.54 -19.11 0.56
C ASP A 21 10.27 -18.24 0.39
N PRO A 22 9.11 -18.79 -0.02
CA PRO A 22 7.86 -18.04 -0.07
C PRO A 22 7.41 -17.54 1.33
N CYS A 23 7.94 -18.12 2.40
CA CYS A 23 7.59 -17.82 3.78
C CYS A 23 8.46 -16.79 4.47
N ARG A 24 9.65 -16.56 3.93
CA ARG A 24 10.70 -15.90 4.65
C ARG A 24 11.40 -14.89 3.76
N TYR A 25 11.48 -13.68 4.27
CA TYR A 25 12.14 -12.59 3.61
C TYR A 25 13.27 -12.05 4.49
N VAL A 26 14.47 -11.93 3.93
CA VAL A 26 15.65 -11.40 4.62
C VAL A 26 15.96 -10.02 4.08
N HIS A 27 15.79 -8.99 4.91
CA HIS A 27 16.16 -7.63 4.56
C HIS A 27 17.61 -7.36 4.98
N PRO A 28 18.44 -6.72 4.13
CA PRO A 28 19.87 -6.50 4.41
C PRO A 28 20.16 -5.76 5.73
N THR A 29 19.27 -4.86 6.13
CA THR A 29 19.47 -3.97 7.30
C THR A 29 18.35 -4.02 8.34
N LYS A 30 17.19 -4.60 8.02
CA LYS A 30 16.02 -4.55 8.92
C LYS A 30 15.82 -5.85 9.69
N GLY A 31 16.39 -6.97 9.22
CA GLY A 31 16.20 -8.29 9.81
C GLY A 31 15.39 -9.23 8.92
N VAL A 32 14.80 -10.24 9.53
CA VAL A 32 14.08 -11.33 8.86
C VAL A 32 12.59 -11.25 9.17
N MET A 33 11.74 -11.35 8.15
CA MET A 33 10.34 -11.70 8.33
C MET A 33 10.15 -13.18 8.03
N ASP A 34 9.52 -13.89 8.95
CA ASP A 34 9.28 -15.32 8.83
C ASP A 34 7.83 -15.63 9.24
N LEU A 35 7.01 -15.99 8.25
CA LEU A 35 5.60 -16.34 8.44
C LEU A 35 5.38 -17.85 8.58
N THR A 36 6.46 -18.66 8.60
CA THR A 36 6.38 -20.12 8.57
C THR A 36 5.53 -20.68 9.71
N SER A 37 5.63 -20.10 10.91
CA SER A 37 4.88 -20.53 12.09
C SER A 37 3.39 -20.21 12.04
N LEU A 38 2.95 -19.33 11.13
CA LEU A 38 1.54 -18.95 10.98
C LEU A 38 0.78 -19.90 10.05
N GLY A 39 1.47 -20.53 9.11
CA GLY A 39 0.87 -21.43 8.14
C GLY A 39 0.49 -22.76 8.75
N ARG A 40 -0.76 -23.19 8.56
CA ARG A 40 -1.18 -24.54 8.94
C ARG A 40 -0.70 -25.57 7.92
N THR A 41 -0.26 -26.73 8.38
CA THR A 41 0.21 -27.83 7.53
C THR A 41 -0.81 -28.95 7.33
N ASP A 42 -1.99 -28.84 7.91
CA ASP A 42 -3.06 -29.85 7.86
C ASP A 42 -3.97 -29.71 6.62
N GLY A 43 -3.59 -28.84 5.68
CA GLY A 43 -4.35 -28.56 4.46
C GLY A 43 -5.57 -27.65 4.68
N GLN A 44 -5.74 -27.09 5.88
CA GLN A 44 -6.78 -26.10 6.21
C GLN A 44 -6.20 -24.69 6.23
N PRO A 45 -7.01 -23.64 5.99
CA PRO A 45 -6.55 -22.26 6.11
C PRO A 45 -6.25 -21.88 7.56
N ALA A 46 -5.17 -21.14 7.80
CA ALA A 46 -4.87 -20.54 9.11
C ALA A 46 -5.93 -19.52 9.53
N TYR A 47 -6.47 -18.81 8.56
CA TYR A 47 -7.49 -17.78 8.75
C TYR A 47 -8.69 -18.11 7.84
N PRO A 48 -9.61 -18.99 8.28
CA PRO A 48 -10.81 -19.31 7.53
C PRO A 48 -11.83 -18.16 7.58
N ASP A 49 -12.62 -18.06 6.53
CA ASP A 49 -13.95 -17.41 6.53
C ASP A 49 -13.98 -15.97 7.07
N LYS A 50 -12.93 -15.19 6.80
CA LYS A 50 -12.89 -13.77 7.16
C LYS A 50 -13.88 -12.99 6.31
N LEU A 51 -14.75 -12.23 6.97
CA LEU A 51 -15.69 -11.33 6.31
C LEU A 51 -15.01 -10.01 6.00
N SER A 52 -15.39 -9.40 4.87
CA SER A 52 -15.02 -8.01 4.62
C SER A 52 -15.92 -7.06 5.39
N PRO A 53 -15.37 -5.96 5.96
CA PRO A 53 -16.18 -4.88 6.52
C PRO A 53 -17.15 -4.27 5.51
N ILE A 54 -16.84 -4.38 4.22
CA ILE A 54 -17.72 -4.00 3.13
C ILE A 54 -18.53 -5.25 2.77
N GLU A 55 -19.86 -5.19 2.92
CA GLU A 55 -20.76 -6.29 2.56
C GLU A 55 -20.57 -6.68 1.09
N SER A 56 -19.74 -7.70 0.86
CA SER A 56 -19.38 -8.18 -0.48
C SER A 56 -20.17 -9.43 -0.88
N GLY A 57 -20.87 -10.07 0.07
CA GLY A 57 -21.49 -11.38 -0.14
C GLY A 57 -20.48 -12.53 -0.24
N TYR A 58 -19.22 -12.29 0.18
CA TYR A 58 -18.14 -13.26 0.18
C TYR A 58 -17.43 -13.31 1.53
N LYS A 59 -16.85 -14.48 1.80
CA LYS A 59 -15.90 -14.76 2.88
C LYS A 59 -14.55 -15.16 2.26
N TYR A 60 -13.48 -14.91 2.99
CA TYR A 60 -12.11 -15.06 2.50
C TYR A 60 -11.29 -15.94 3.43
N SER A 61 -10.58 -16.89 2.85
CA SER A 61 -9.69 -17.79 3.58
C SER A 61 -8.24 -17.57 3.15
N TYR A 62 -7.31 -17.57 4.10
CA TYR A 62 -5.89 -17.38 3.85
C TYR A 62 -5.05 -18.38 4.65
N ASN A 63 -4.02 -18.91 4.02
CA ASN A 63 -2.95 -19.64 4.68
C ASN A 63 -1.61 -19.10 4.18
N PRO A 64 -0.81 -18.43 5.02
CA PRO A 64 0.56 -18.13 4.64
C PRO A 64 1.31 -19.45 4.45
N CYS A 65 2.32 -19.46 3.57
CA CYS A 65 3.32 -20.51 3.45
C CYS A 65 2.92 -21.88 2.90
N LYS A 66 1.75 -22.36 3.25
CA LYS A 66 1.31 -23.73 2.98
C LYS A 66 0.03 -23.69 2.17
N PRO A 67 -0.06 -24.46 1.08
CA PRO A 67 -1.29 -24.52 0.31
C PRO A 67 -2.39 -25.18 1.15
N PHE A 68 -3.63 -24.71 1.00
CA PHE A 68 -4.81 -25.33 1.60
C PHE A 68 -5.84 -25.66 0.53
N THR A 69 -6.83 -26.49 0.88
CA THR A 69 -7.95 -26.83 0.00
C THR A 69 -9.26 -26.58 0.72
N GLU A 70 -10.15 -25.84 0.07
CA GLU A 70 -11.48 -25.52 0.56
C GLU A 70 -12.51 -25.68 -0.57
N GLN A 71 -13.61 -26.35 -0.26
CA GLN A 71 -14.63 -26.66 -1.26
C GLN A 71 -15.44 -25.41 -1.63
N PRO A 72 -15.98 -25.32 -2.87
CA PRO A 72 -15.90 -26.34 -3.92
C PRO A 72 -14.65 -26.32 -4.81
N ASN A 73 -14.01 -25.17 -5.08
CA ASN A 73 -13.01 -25.05 -6.15
C ASN A 73 -11.65 -24.47 -5.73
N CYS A 74 -11.40 -24.21 -4.45
CA CYS A 74 -10.10 -23.71 -4.00
C CYS A 74 -9.20 -24.89 -3.67
N ILE A 75 -8.36 -25.33 -4.61
CA ILE A 75 -7.50 -26.51 -4.46
C ILE A 75 -6.03 -26.09 -4.49
N GLY A 76 -5.31 -26.37 -3.40
CA GLY A 76 -3.88 -26.07 -3.30
C GLY A 76 -3.55 -24.58 -3.32
N VAL A 77 -4.43 -23.73 -2.79
CA VAL A 77 -4.34 -22.27 -2.88
C VAL A 77 -3.68 -21.65 -1.65
N ALA A 78 -3.19 -20.42 -1.79
CA ALA A 78 -2.77 -19.58 -0.68
C ALA A 78 -3.92 -18.70 -0.16
N VAL A 79 -4.82 -18.29 -1.07
CA VAL A 79 -5.97 -17.42 -0.77
C VAL A 79 -7.19 -17.89 -1.55
N CYS A 80 -8.32 -18.00 -0.86
CA CYS A 80 -9.63 -18.38 -1.42
C CYS A 80 -10.68 -17.32 -1.11
N GLN A 81 -11.61 -17.12 -2.04
CA GLN A 81 -12.86 -16.38 -1.83
C GLN A 81 -14.02 -17.31 -2.06
N ILE A 82 -15.02 -17.30 -1.16
CA ILE A 82 -16.20 -18.16 -1.23
C ILE A 82 -17.44 -17.30 -1.02
N SER A 83 -18.50 -17.50 -1.79
CA SER A 83 -19.77 -16.81 -1.55
C SER A 83 -20.36 -17.20 -0.20
N MET A 84 -21.18 -16.32 0.40
CA MET A 84 -21.79 -16.59 1.70
C MET A 84 -22.69 -17.84 1.71
N ASP A 85 -23.23 -18.23 0.55
CA ASP A 85 -24.00 -19.48 0.39
C ASP A 85 -23.13 -20.72 0.12
N GLY A 86 -21.80 -20.56 0.04
CA GLY A 86 -20.84 -21.64 -0.19
C GLY A 86 -20.82 -22.21 -1.61
N LYS A 87 -21.61 -21.67 -2.54
CA LYS A 87 -21.80 -22.27 -3.88
C LYS A 87 -20.78 -21.80 -4.90
N LEU A 88 -20.29 -20.57 -4.77
CA LEU A 88 -19.28 -20.00 -5.65
C LEU A 88 -17.97 -19.91 -4.88
N SER A 89 -16.88 -20.28 -5.53
CA SER A 89 -15.54 -20.06 -5.00
C SER A 89 -14.58 -19.64 -6.10
N PHE A 90 -13.64 -18.79 -5.73
CA PHE A 90 -12.63 -18.23 -6.62
C PHE A 90 -11.26 -18.39 -5.98
N THR A 91 -10.33 -18.95 -6.76
CA THR A 91 -8.91 -18.96 -6.41
C THR A 91 -8.36 -17.56 -6.59
N LEU A 92 -7.82 -16.96 -5.52
CA LEU A 92 -7.28 -15.61 -5.57
C LEU A 92 -5.74 -15.59 -5.69
N GLY A 93 -5.06 -16.63 -5.22
CA GLY A 93 -3.60 -16.75 -5.34
C GLY A 93 -3.05 -18.08 -4.85
N THR A 94 -1.86 -18.43 -5.32
CA THR A 94 -1.15 -19.69 -5.01
C THR A 94 0.25 -19.43 -4.46
N GLN A 95 0.82 -20.37 -3.69
CA GLN A 95 2.09 -20.20 -2.97
C GLN A 95 3.31 -20.01 -3.90
N ASP A 96 3.24 -20.51 -5.13
CA ASP A 96 4.31 -20.37 -6.13
C ASP A 96 4.37 -18.97 -6.76
N THR A 97 3.33 -18.15 -6.57
CA THR A 97 3.27 -16.78 -7.09
C THR A 97 3.69 -15.72 -6.07
N THR A 98 4.20 -16.15 -4.91
CA THR A 98 4.53 -15.26 -3.81
C THR A 98 5.55 -14.20 -4.19
N LYS A 99 5.24 -12.94 -3.91
CA LYS A 99 6.17 -11.82 -4.05
C LYS A 99 6.15 -10.93 -2.82
N TRP A 100 7.34 -10.62 -2.33
CA TRP A 100 7.56 -9.77 -1.18
C TRP A 100 7.83 -8.32 -1.58
N ASP A 101 7.22 -7.39 -0.85
CA ASP A 101 7.56 -5.97 -0.85
C ASP A 101 7.98 -5.58 0.59
N PRO A 102 9.26 -5.25 0.82
CA PRO A 102 9.75 -4.90 2.16
C PRO A 102 9.25 -3.55 2.69
N GLY A 103 8.46 -2.81 1.92
CA GLY A 103 8.04 -1.44 2.24
C GLY A 103 9.22 -0.49 2.05
N ALA A 104 9.31 0.11 0.86
CA ALA A 104 10.45 0.93 0.44
C ALA A 104 10.48 2.36 1.02
N GLY A 105 9.75 2.67 2.09
CA GLY A 105 9.69 4.03 2.64
C GLY A 105 9.11 4.15 4.05
N LEU A 106 9.27 5.35 4.62
CA LEU A 106 8.67 5.71 5.91
C LEU A 106 7.15 5.57 5.84
N GLY A 107 6.56 4.76 6.72
CA GLY A 107 5.11 4.54 6.80
C GLY A 107 4.54 3.57 5.77
N ILE A 108 5.36 2.93 4.94
CA ILE A 108 4.90 1.85 4.06
C ILE A 108 5.11 0.52 4.79
N SER A 109 4.00 -0.11 5.18
CA SER A 109 4.04 -1.44 5.77
C SER A 109 4.56 -2.47 4.75
N PRO A 110 5.40 -3.41 5.19
CA PRO A 110 5.82 -4.53 4.37
C PRO A 110 4.61 -5.36 3.95
N SER A 111 4.71 -6.06 2.82
CA SER A 111 3.61 -6.88 2.33
C SER A 111 4.11 -8.12 1.58
N VAL A 112 3.25 -9.12 1.53
CA VAL A 112 3.41 -10.30 0.70
C VAL A 112 2.20 -10.39 -0.24
N SER A 113 2.45 -10.75 -1.49
CA SER A 113 1.42 -10.81 -2.52
C SER A 113 1.37 -12.17 -3.20
N TYR A 114 0.17 -12.53 -3.64
CA TYR A 114 -0.14 -13.79 -4.33
C TYR A 114 -1.03 -13.47 -5.53
N SER A 115 -0.97 -14.27 -6.58
CA SER A 115 -1.77 -14.05 -7.79
C SER A 115 -2.35 -15.32 -8.38
N ALA A 116 -3.49 -15.20 -9.04
CA ALA A 116 -4.11 -16.27 -9.83
C ALA A 116 -4.79 -15.66 -11.07
N GLY A 117 -4.20 -15.88 -12.24
CA GLY A 117 -4.62 -15.20 -13.47
C GLY A 117 -4.44 -13.68 -13.32
N GLU A 118 -5.53 -12.93 -13.51
CA GLU A 118 -5.54 -11.46 -13.36
C GLU A 118 -5.69 -11.00 -11.90
N LYS A 119 -5.98 -11.93 -10.98
CA LYS A 119 -6.23 -11.60 -9.57
C LYS A 119 -4.93 -11.40 -8.83
N LEU A 120 -4.87 -10.35 -8.02
CA LEU A 120 -3.75 -10.01 -7.16
C LEU A 120 -4.26 -9.82 -5.74
N VAL A 121 -3.72 -10.58 -4.79
CA VAL A 121 -3.95 -10.40 -3.36
C VAL A 121 -2.72 -9.75 -2.76
N THR A 122 -2.90 -8.67 -2.01
CA THR A 122 -1.85 -8.05 -1.18
C THR A 122 -2.20 -8.23 0.29
N VAL A 123 -1.34 -8.93 1.02
CA VAL A 123 -1.41 -9.08 2.48
C VAL A 123 -0.43 -8.07 3.09
N ILE A 124 -0.97 -7.01 3.68
CA ILE A 124 -0.19 -6.03 4.43
C ILE A 124 0.20 -6.65 5.77
N LEU A 125 1.49 -6.59 6.10
CA LEU A 125 2.05 -7.10 7.34
C LEU A 125 2.05 -5.98 8.38
N GLN A 126 1.13 -6.06 9.34
CA GLN A 126 1.03 -5.14 10.46
C GLN A 126 1.68 -5.75 11.70
N CYS A 127 2.81 -5.16 12.11
CA CYS A 127 3.54 -5.61 13.28
C CYS A 127 2.70 -5.42 14.55
N ALA A 128 2.61 -6.47 15.37
CA ALA A 128 2.05 -6.46 16.71
C ALA A 128 3.11 -6.84 17.74
N THR A 129 3.16 -6.15 18.87
CA THR A 129 4.13 -6.44 19.95
C THR A 129 3.63 -7.44 20.97
N ASP A 130 2.35 -7.81 20.88
CA ASP A 130 1.69 -8.80 21.72
C ASP A 130 1.42 -10.09 20.92
N ASP A 131 0.66 -11.01 21.50
CA ASP A 131 0.27 -12.27 20.86
C ASP A 131 -0.96 -12.12 19.92
N THR A 132 -1.24 -10.90 19.43
CA THR A 132 -2.31 -10.69 18.44
C THR A 132 -2.07 -11.56 17.21
N ASN A 133 -3.14 -12.22 16.75
CA ASN A 133 -3.11 -13.08 15.59
C ASN A 133 -4.40 -12.92 14.78
N GLU A 134 -4.50 -11.78 14.11
CA GLU A 134 -5.72 -11.37 13.41
C GLU A 134 -5.48 -11.16 11.93
N LEU A 135 -6.47 -11.55 11.13
CA LEU A 135 -6.51 -11.27 9.71
C LEU A 135 -7.82 -10.54 9.41
N GLU A 136 -7.68 -9.34 8.86
CA GLU A 136 -8.78 -8.55 8.31
C GLU A 136 -8.76 -8.66 6.78
N ALA A 137 -9.83 -9.18 6.19
CA ALA A 137 -9.98 -9.24 4.74
C ALA A 137 -10.74 -8.01 4.26
N LEU A 138 -10.08 -7.00 3.70
CA LEU A 138 -10.76 -5.79 3.20
C LEU A 138 -11.60 -6.07 1.94
N GLY A 139 -11.42 -7.24 1.31
CA GLY A 139 -12.13 -7.64 0.11
C GLY A 139 -11.44 -7.12 -1.15
N GLU A 140 -12.24 -6.74 -2.15
CA GLU A 140 -11.81 -6.32 -3.49
C GLU A 140 -11.99 -4.81 -3.68
N PRO A 141 -11.09 -3.96 -3.14
CA PRO A 141 -11.21 -2.50 -3.27
C PRO A 141 -11.16 -1.98 -4.72
N SER A 142 -10.56 -2.75 -5.64
CA SER A 142 -10.63 -2.52 -7.08
C SER A 142 -10.67 -3.85 -7.80
N ILE A 143 -11.21 -3.86 -9.02
CA ILE A 143 -11.39 -5.08 -9.81
C ILE A 143 -10.11 -5.94 -9.84
N ASN A 144 -10.26 -7.23 -9.56
CA ASN A 144 -9.20 -8.23 -9.46
C ASN A 144 -8.07 -7.91 -8.44
N ASN A 145 -8.22 -6.91 -7.58
CA ASN A 145 -7.22 -6.54 -6.58
C ASN A 145 -7.82 -6.66 -5.19
N TYR A 146 -7.26 -7.57 -4.40
CA TYR A 146 -7.72 -7.89 -3.06
C TYR A 146 -6.72 -7.42 -2.01
N ARG A 147 -7.22 -6.95 -0.88
CA ARG A 147 -6.38 -6.40 0.19
C ARG A 147 -6.72 -7.00 1.54
N PHE A 148 -5.69 -7.48 2.23
CA PHE A 148 -5.78 -8.14 3.51
C PHE A 148 -4.81 -7.43 4.46
N ILE A 149 -5.12 -7.40 5.76
CA ILE A 149 -4.22 -6.92 6.81
C ILE A 149 -4.00 -8.07 7.78
N LEU A 150 -2.75 -8.49 7.93
CA LEU A 150 -2.32 -9.50 8.88
C LEU A 150 -1.62 -8.81 10.05
N THR A 151 -2.27 -8.81 11.21
CA THR A 151 -1.73 -8.26 12.46
C THR A 151 -1.16 -9.38 13.31
N ASN A 152 0.17 -9.44 13.40
CA ASN A 152 0.86 -10.50 14.13
C ASN A 152 2.29 -10.12 14.53
N LYS A 153 2.84 -10.75 15.58
CA LYS A 153 4.26 -10.60 15.93
C LYS A 153 5.22 -11.03 14.82
N CYS A 154 4.88 -12.06 14.04
CA CYS A 154 5.69 -12.51 12.89
C CYS A 154 5.68 -11.53 11.71
N ALA A 155 4.76 -10.55 11.70
CA ALA A 155 4.76 -9.44 10.75
C ALA A 155 5.77 -8.35 11.12
N CYS A 156 6.39 -8.43 12.30
CA CYS A 156 7.52 -7.59 12.70
C CYS A 156 8.83 -8.14 12.13
N TRP A 157 9.78 -7.25 11.83
CA TRP A 157 11.16 -7.66 11.59
C TRP A 157 11.71 -8.39 12.82
N ASP A 158 12.28 -9.57 12.59
CA ASP A 158 12.82 -10.50 13.59
C ASP A 158 11.80 -11.00 14.64
N GLY A 159 10.50 -10.75 14.44
CA GLY A 159 9.48 -11.06 15.45
C GLY A 159 9.22 -12.55 15.68
N CYS A 160 9.45 -13.38 14.64
CA CYS A 160 9.35 -14.84 14.71
C CYS A 160 10.57 -15.56 14.12
N ALA A 161 11.62 -14.81 13.76
CA ALA A 161 12.84 -15.41 13.28
C ALA A 161 13.39 -16.30 14.39
N THR A 162 13.43 -17.61 14.15
CA THR A 162 14.19 -18.50 15.01
C THR A 162 15.65 -18.11 14.82
N THR A 163 16.26 -17.54 15.86
CA THR A 163 17.70 -17.32 15.86
C THR A 163 18.35 -18.65 15.52
N PRO A 164 19.13 -18.77 14.42
CA PRO A 164 19.95 -19.95 14.26
C PRO A 164 20.86 -19.98 15.48
N THR A 165 20.66 -20.96 16.36
CA THR A 165 21.60 -21.27 17.43
C THR A 165 22.93 -21.54 16.77
N THR A 166 23.79 -20.53 16.71
CA THR A 166 25.17 -20.65 16.28
C THR A 166 25.85 -21.55 17.31
N THR A 167 25.88 -22.85 17.07
CA THR A 167 26.89 -23.72 17.66
C THR A 167 28.22 -23.27 17.09
N THR A 168 28.86 -22.34 17.78
CA THR A 168 30.23 -21.90 17.52
C THR A 168 31.16 -23.07 17.75
N THR A 169 31.46 -23.84 16.70
CA THR A 169 32.65 -24.68 16.68
C THR A 169 33.84 -23.75 16.44
N THR A 170 34.44 -23.29 17.54
CA THR A 170 35.66 -22.49 17.56
C THR A 170 36.79 -23.29 16.90
N THR A 171 37.05 -23.05 15.62
CA THR A 171 38.30 -23.47 14.98
C THR A 171 39.16 -22.23 14.83
N THR A 172 40.05 -22.05 15.80
CA THR A 172 41.04 -20.98 15.86
C THR A 172 41.99 -21.07 14.66
N THR A 173 41.85 -20.16 13.70
CA THR A 173 42.89 -19.90 12.69
C THR A 173 43.26 -18.42 12.76
N THR A 174 44.45 -18.17 13.29
CA THR A 174 45.09 -16.88 13.47
C THR A 174 45.59 -16.34 12.12
N LEU A 175 45.10 -15.15 11.73
CA LEU A 175 45.70 -14.34 10.66
C LEU A 175 46.10 -12.96 11.21
N PRO A 176 47.20 -12.37 10.70
CA PRO A 176 47.86 -11.20 11.27
C PRO A 176 47.15 -9.87 10.94
N PRO A 177 47.42 -8.81 11.74
CA PRO A 177 46.64 -7.57 11.72
C PRO A 177 46.88 -6.70 10.47
N PRO A 178 45.85 -5.97 10.00
CA PRO A 178 45.98 -5.05 8.87
C PRO A 178 46.61 -3.70 9.29
N PRO A 179 47.37 -3.04 8.39
CA PRO A 179 47.96 -1.73 8.62
C PRO A 179 46.94 -0.58 8.54
N PRO A 180 47.24 0.58 9.18
CA PRO A 180 46.28 1.65 9.41
C PRO A 180 46.00 2.46 8.13
N GLN A 181 44.72 2.68 7.80
CA GLN A 181 44.31 3.57 6.73
C GLN A 181 43.75 4.90 7.28
N ARG A 182 44.13 5.96 6.55
CA ARG A 182 43.96 7.38 6.86
C ARG A 182 42.58 7.87 6.47
N ASN A 183 42.07 8.82 7.25
CA ASN A 183 40.94 9.67 6.93
C ASN A 183 41.17 10.48 5.65
N CYS A 184 40.13 10.57 4.83
CA CYS A 184 39.88 11.72 3.95
C CYS A 184 38.39 12.08 4.04
N SER A 185 38.12 13.29 4.55
CA SER A 185 36.87 14.02 4.36
C SER A 185 36.85 14.63 2.96
N ILE A 186 35.71 14.58 2.28
CA ILE A 186 35.38 15.50 1.18
C ILE A 186 33.94 15.95 1.37
N ASN A 187 33.78 17.25 1.57
CA ASN A 187 32.53 18.00 1.45
C ASN A 187 32.30 18.38 -0.01
N ASP A 188 31.05 18.79 -0.25
CA ASP A 188 30.55 19.66 -1.32
C ASP A 188 29.88 19.00 -2.56
N SER A 189 28.55 18.96 -2.43
CA SER A 189 27.56 19.64 -3.29
C SER A 189 27.58 19.40 -4.80
N VAL A 190 26.48 18.82 -5.31
CA VAL A 190 25.91 19.20 -6.61
C VAL A 190 24.38 19.25 -6.49
N TYR A 191 23.84 20.42 -6.85
CA TYR A 191 22.42 20.74 -7.01
C TYR A 191 21.73 19.83 -8.03
N SER A 192 20.55 19.31 -7.70
CA SER A 192 19.57 18.82 -8.69
C SER A 192 18.26 19.56 -8.46
N SER A 193 17.77 20.25 -9.50
CA SER A 193 16.54 21.02 -9.50
C SER A 193 15.33 20.09 -9.69
N ASP A 194 14.71 19.67 -8.59
CA ASP A 194 13.49 18.85 -8.61
C ASP A 194 12.25 19.73 -8.39
N LYS A 195 11.44 19.90 -9.43
CA LYS A 195 10.12 20.52 -9.30
C LYS A 195 9.13 19.50 -8.75
N GLN A 196 8.58 19.76 -7.57
CA GLN A 196 7.58 18.91 -6.93
C GLN A 196 6.19 19.58 -6.92
N ILE A 197 5.16 18.83 -7.29
CA ILE A 197 3.77 19.27 -7.29
C ILE A 197 3.01 18.48 -6.24
N ILE A 198 2.44 19.17 -5.25
CA ILE A 198 1.56 18.58 -4.23
C ILE A 198 0.12 18.85 -4.66
N GLN A 199 -0.59 17.80 -5.08
CA GLN A 199 -2.02 17.86 -5.40
C GLN A 199 -2.82 17.03 -4.39
N SER A 200 -3.77 17.67 -3.71
CA SER A 200 -4.77 17.00 -2.89
C SER A 200 -6.08 16.92 -3.67
N PHE A 201 -6.52 15.71 -4.02
CA PHE A 201 -7.85 15.48 -4.60
C PHE A 201 -8.75 14.78 -3.58
N PRO A 202 -9.98 15.26 -3.34
CA PRO A 202 -10.88 14.63 -2.41
C PRO A 202 -11.97 13.81 -3.11
N PHE A 203 -11.70 12.90 -4.06
CA PHE A 203 -12.74 12.00 -4.58
C PHE A 203 -12.19 10.64 -5.05
N HIS A 204 -12.87 9.55 -4.66
CA HIS A 204 -12.67 8.19 -5.20
C HIS A 204 -13.96 7.78 -5.91
N VAL A 205 -13.88 7.35 -7.16
CA VAL A 205 -15.01 6.91 -7.98
C VAL A 205 -14.90 5.41 -8.21
N SER A 206 -15.98 4.67 -7.95
CA SER A 206 -16.11 3.24 -8.27
C SER A 206 -16.89 3.09 -9.59
N ILE A 207 -16.38 2.31 -10.54
CA ILE A 207 -16.97 2.10 -11.88
C ILE A 207 -17.29 0.61 -12.04
N ASN A 208 -18.51 0.30 -12.51
CA ASN A 208 -18.96 -1.04 -12.86
C ASN A 208 -19.24 -1.11 -14.38
N PRO A 209 -18.53 -1.92 -15.19
CA PRO A 209 -18.83 -2.06 -16.61
C PRO A 209 -19.49 -3.41 -16.90
N SER A 210 -20.79 -3.40 -17.22
CA SER A 210 -21.43 -4.57 -17.83
C SER A 210 -22.56 -4.17 -18.80
N GLN A 211 -22.17 -3.59 -19.94
CA GLN A 211 -22.89 -3.73 -21.22
C GLN A 211 -21.87 -3.68 -22.37
N PRO A 212 -22.05 -4.45 -23.45
CA PRO A 212 -21.12 -4.46 -24.57
C PRO A 212 -21.47 -3.43 -25.68
N GLN A 213 -20.41 -2.93 -26.33
CA GLN A 213 -20.33 -2.27 -27.66
C GLN A 213 -20.60 -0.74 -27.75
N PRO A 214 -20.39 -0.11 -28.93
CA PRO A 214 -19.14 0.51 -29.37
C PRO A 214 -19.27 2.04 -29.57
N SER A 215 -18.14 2.74 -29.73
CA SER A 215 -17.98 4.20 -29.96
C SER A 215 -18.08 5.10 -28.71
N PRO A 216 -17.46 6.31 -28.73
CA PRO A 216 -17.08 7.04 -27.53
C PRO A 216 -18.24 7.91 -27.04
N SER A 217 -19.12 7.37 -26.22
CA SER A 217 -20.09 8.17 -25.47
C SER A 217 -19.86 8.02 -23.97
N SER A 218 -19.67 9.15 -23.31
CA SER A 218 -19.56 9.30 -21.85
C SER A 218 -20.68 8.60 -21.09
N SER A 219 -20.36 7.94 -19.98
CA SER A 219 -21.34 7.41 -19.03
C SER A 219 -21.82 8.53 -18.10
N SER A 220 -23.12 8.84 -18.09
CA SER A 220 -23.73 9.77 -17.15
C SER A 220 -24.28 9.03 -15.93
N TYR A 221 -24.00 9.56 -14.74
CA TYR A 221 -24.50 9.07 -13.46
C TYR A 221 -25.32 10.17 -12.79
N ALA A 222 -26.45 9.83 -12.17
CA ALA A 222 -27.28 10.78 -11.44
C ALA A 222 -27.05 10.65 -9.93
N LEU A 223 -26.59 11.70 -9.28
CA LEU A 223 -26.64 11.83 -7.82
C LEU A 223 -27.80 12.74 -7.43
N VAL A 224 -28.38 12.53 -6.25
CA VAL A 224 -29.46 13.38 -5.71
C VAL A 224 -28.91 14.11 -4.49
N ASP A 225 -28.97 15.45 -4.50
CA ASP A 225 -28.53 16.25 -3.35
C ASP A 225 -29.53 16.18 -2.18
N MET A 226 -29.17 16.76 -1.03
CA MET A 226 -30.02 16.77 0.18
C MET A 226 -31.36 17.51 -0.01
N TYR A 227 -31.55 18.22 -1.12
CA TYR A 227 -32.77 18.93 -1.48
C TYR A 227 -33.55 18.23 -2.61
N GLY A 228 -33.15 17.02 -3.00
CA GLY A 228 -33.83 16.24 -4.04
C GLY A 228 -33.46 16.65 -5.47
N ARG A 229 -32.42 17.47 -5.69
CA ARG A 229 -31.99 17.88 -7.03
C ARG A 229 -31.04 16.85 -7.63
N VAL A 230 -31.27 16.48 -8.89
CA VAL A 230 -30.41 15.57 -9.63
C VAL A 230 -29.18 16.33 -10.14
N ILE A 231 -28.00 15.90 -9.70
CA ILE A 231 -26.69 16.32 -10.20
C ILE A 231 -26.21 15.23 -11.16
N GLU A 232 -26.04 15.59 -12.43
CA GLU A 232 -25.43 14.71 -13.42
C GLU A 232 -23.92 14.74 -13.25
N LEU A 233 -23.35 13.61 -12.84
CA LEU A 233 -21.92 13.37 -12.84
C LEU A 233 -21.54 12.66 -14.13
N ILE A 234 -20.81 13.38 -14.96
CA ILE A 234 -20.13 12.82 -16.11
C ILE A 234 -18.83 12.21 -15.57
N ILE A 235 -18.74 10.89 -15.58
CA ILE A 235 -17.54 10.18 -15.15
C ILE A 235 -16.88 9.61 -16.39
N PHE A 236 -15.61 9.94 -16.58
CA PHE A 236 -14.83 9.36 -17.67
C PHE A 236 -14.60 7.87 -17.40
N PRO A 237 -14.91 6.97 -18.37
CA PRO A 237 -14.50 5.58 -18.26
C PRO A 237 -12.96 5.50 -18.17
N ASN A 238 -12.44 4.49 -17.46
CA ASN A 238 -11.01 4.24 -17.27
C ASN A 238 -10.25 5.30 -16.45
N LEU A 239 -10.95 5.99 -15.54
CA LEU A 239 -10.35 6.97 -14.63
C LEU A 239 -9.12 6.40 -13.88
N THR A 240 -9.21 5.15 -13.43
CA THR A 240 -8.13 4.44 -12.73
C THR A 240 -6.90 4.26 -13.62
N ASP A 241 -7.08 3.83 -14.87
CA ASP A 241 -5.98 3.62 -15.82
C ASP A 241 -5.35 4.96 -16.20
N PHE A 242 -6.18 5.98 -16.41
CA PHE A 242 -5.72 7.33 -16.70
C PHE A 242 -4.82 7.85 -15.58
N TYR A 243 -5.29 7.85 -14.32
CA TYR A 243 -4.49 8.35 -13.19
C TYR A 243 -3.27 7.48 -12.91
N SER A 244 -3.35 6.17 -13.14
CA SER A 244 -2.20 5.26 -13.00
C SER A 244 -1.12 5.53 -14.05
N ASN A 245 -1.51 5.72 -15.31
CA ASN A 245 -0.58 6.04 -16.39
C ASN A 245 0.00 7.44 -16.22
N TRP A 246 -0.83 8.42 -15.86
CA TRP A 246 -0.39 9.77 -15.57
C TRP A 246 0.59 9.83 -14.40
N LYS A 247 0.34 9.10 -13.31
CA LYS A 247 1.29 8.98 -12.19
C LYS A 247 2.63 8.39 -12.63
N LYS A 248 2.61 7.35 -13.48
CA LYS A 248 3.83 6.73 -14.02
C LYS A 248 4.61 7.73 -14.89
N ASP A 249 3.92 8.42 -15.79
CA ASP A 249 4.53 9.44 -16.66
C ASP A 249 5.17 10.57 -15.86
N LEU A 250 4.48 11.07 -14.83
CA LEU A 250 5.04 12.03 -13.87
C LEU A 250 6.30 11.50 -13.17
N GLY A 251 6.26 10.24 -12.73
CA GLY A 251 7.42 9.57 -12.13
C GLY A 251 8.62 9.46 -13.07
N HIS A 252 8.40 9.22 -14.36
CA HIS A 252 9.45 9.22 -15.39
C HIS A 252 10.11 10.59 -15.56
N HIS A 253 9.39 11.67 -15.25
CA HIS A 253 9.88 13.05 -15.27
C HIS A 253 10.40 13.51 -13.90
N GLY A 254 10.64 12.58 -12.96
CA GLY A 254 11.19 12.88 -11.63
C GLY A 254 10.18 13.43 -10.62
N VAL A 255 8.88 13.44 -10.95
CA VAL A 255 7.85 13.93 -10.03
C VAL A 255 7.48 12.85 -9.03
N HIS A 256 7.68 13.13 -7.75
CA HIS A 256 7.36 12.21 -6.66
C HIS A 256 5.93 12.45 -6.13
N VAL A 257 4.98 11.62 -6.58
CA VAL A 257 3.56 11.72 -6.18
C VAL A 257 3.31 10.99 -4.85
N ARG A 258 2.95 11.75 -3.80
CA ARG A 258 2.57 11.22 -2.48
C ARG A 258 1.06 11.19 -2.32
N LEU A 259 0.52 9.98 -2.11
CA LEU A 259 -0.87 9.79 -1.70
C LEU A 259 -0.96 9.74 -0.16
N SER A 260 -2.18 9.87 0.38
CA SER A 260 -2.44 9.85 1.83
C SER A 260 -1.59 10.84 2.64
N THR A 261 -1.10 11.90 2.00
CA THR A 261 -0.33 12.97 2.61
C THR A 261 -1.14 14.25 2.50
N GLU A 262 -1.44 14.87 3.62
CA GLU A 262 -2.17 16.12 3.71
C GLU A 262 -1.23 17.24 4.12
N LEU A 263 -1.23 18.31 3.33
CA LEU A 263 -0.64 19.58 3.72
C LEU A 263 -1.57 20.25 4.73
N THR A 264 -1.12 20.41 5.98
CA THR A 264 -1.94 21.03 7.04
C THR A 264 -1.63 22.51 7.22
N GLU A 265 -0.38 22.93 6.99
CA GLU A 265 0.04 24.32 7.18
C GLU A 265 1.26 24.67 6.33
N VAL A 266 1.28 25.88 5.75
CA VAL A 266 2.51 26.49 5.22
C VAL A 266 3.14 27.33 6.33
N ILE A 267 4.18 26.79 6.96
CA ILE A 267 4.86 27.40 8.10
C ILE A 267 5.68 28.62 7.67
N LYS A 268 6.36 28.51 6.52
CA LYS A 268 7.26 29.55 6.02
C LYS A 268 7.28 29.56 4.50
N ARG A 269 7.32 30.76 3.90
CA ARG A 269 7.51 30.96 2.47
C ARG A 269 8.26 32.25 2.18
N ASP A 270 9.56 32.16 1.89
CA ASP A 270 10.40 33.31 1.57
C ASP A 270 11.33 33.02 0.39
N LYS A 271 12.40 33.80 0.23
CA LYS A 271 13.36 33.61 -0.87
C LYS A 271 14.27 32.40 -0.66
N GLN A 272 14.31 31.87 0.56
CA GLN A 272 15.16 30.76 0.96
C GLN A 272 14.43 29.41 0.83
N GLY A 273 13.13 29.44 0.55
CA GLY A 273 12.31 28.26 0.26
C GLY A 273 10.97 28.28 0.99
N VAL A 274 10.37 27.10 1.09
CA VAL A 274 9.07 26.83 1.70
C VAL A 274 9.23 25.75 2.76
N ARG A 275 8.66 25.98 3.94
CA ARG A 275 8.54 24.94 4.97
C ARG A 275 7.08 24.65 5.19
N VAL A 276 6.72 23.38 5.16
CA VAL A 276 5.34 22.94 5.27
C VAL A 276 5.19 21.87 6.34
N LYS A 277 3.99 21.81 6.89
CA LYS A 277 3.57 20.80 7.85
C LYS A 277 2.70 19.77 7.14
N LEU A 278 3.09 18.52 7.23
CA LEU A 278 2.42 17.42 6.58
C LEU A 278 1.88 16.45 7.62
N LYS A 279 0.68 15.95 7.37
CA LYS A 279 0.03 14.92 8.15
C LYS A 279 -0.28 13.73 7.27
N PHE A 280 0.04 12.53 7.75
CA PHE A 280 -0.41 11.31 7.09
C PHE A 280 -1.90 11.09 7.38
N ARG A 281 -2.70 10.90 6.33
CA ARG A 281 -4.09 10.49 6.47
C ARG A 281 -4.14 8.96 6.60
N LYS A 282 -4.36 8.47 7.83
CA LYS A 282 -4.90 7.12 8.02
C LYS A 282 -6.31 7.11 7.44
N THR A 283 -6.54 6.30 6.42
CA THR A 283 -7.89 5.97 5.97
C THR A 283 -8.53 5.06 7.02
N HIS A 284 -9.34 5.61 7.92
CA HIS A 284 -10.21 4.82 8.78
C HIS A 284 -11.55 4.61 8.06
N TYR A 285 -11.86 3.35 7.73
CA TYR A 285 -13.22 2.95 7.44
C TYR A 285 -13.88 2.63 8.78
N THR A 286 -14.73 3.52 9.29
CA THR A 286 -15.64 3.15 10.38
C THR A 286 -16.96 2.71 9.76
N ALA A 287 -17.36 1.46 10.03
CA ALA A 287 -18.71 1.00 9.74
C ALA A 287 -19.69 1.82 10.60
N VAL A 288 -20.55 2.61 9.97
CA VAL A 288 -21.63 3.30 10.68
C VAL A 288 -22.74 2.28 10.91
N GLU A 289 -23.19 2.14 12.17
CA GLU A 289 -24.30 1.27 12.54
C GLU A 289 -25.51 1.50 11.63
N THR A 290 -26.03 0.40 11.08
CA THR A 290 -27.19 0.38 10.21
C THR A 290 -28.44 0.81 10.99
N ALA A 291 -28.97 2.00 10.72
CA ALA A 291 -30.31 2.37 11.16
C ALA A 291 -31.34 1.57 10.32
N ILE A 292 -31.87 0.49 10.89
CA ILE A 292 -32.91 -0.34 10.25
C ILE A 292 -34.24 0.42 10.26
N SER A 293 -34.63 1.00 9.12
CA SER A 293 -36.01 1.44 8.90
C SER A 293 -36.90 0.22 8.61
N LYS A 294 -37.96 0.02 9.40
CA LYS A 294 -38.90 -1.11 9.31
C LYS A 294 -40.00 -0.94 8.24
N THR A 295 -39.78 -0.15 7.20
CA THR A 295 -40.72 -0.08 6.08
C THR A 295 -40.16 -0.85 4.89
N LYS A 296 -40.89 -1.92 4.51
CA LYS A 296 -40.63 -2.70 3.30
C LYS A 296 -40.60 -1.75 2.10
N HIS A 297 -39.58 -1.92 1.27
CA HIS A 297 -39.25 -1.23 0.01
C HIS A 297 -38.22 -0.10 0.19
N ALA A 298 -36.99 -0.42 -0.23
CA ALA A 298 -35.75 0.37 -0.25
C ALA A 298 -34.93 0.38 1.06
N ILE A 299 -33.99 -0.59 1.15
CA ILE A 299 -32.79 -0.44 1.97
C ILE A 299 -31.82 0.42 1.15
N PHE A 300 -31.74 1.71 1.45
CA PHE A 300 -30.63 2.54 0.99
C PHE A 300 -29.59 2.60 2.09
N THR A 301 -28.46 1.90 1.90
CA THR A 301 -27.26 2.13 2.68
C THR A 301 -26.69 3.48 2.25
N ILE A 302 -26.98 4.53 3.00
CA ILE A 302 -26.34 5.83 2.83
C ILE A 302 -24.96 5.72 3.49
N TYR A 303 -23.93 5.45 2.70
CA TYR A 303 -22.55 5.62 3.16
C TYR A 303 -22.32 7.11 3.39
N LYS A 304 -22.39 7.55 4.64
CA LYS A 304 -21.98 8.91 4.98
C LYS A 304 -20.44 8.90 5.07
N TRP A 305 -19.78 9.52 4.10
CA TRP A 305 -18.37 9.81 4.19
C TRP A 305 -18.18 10.82 5.33
N GLN A 306 -17.79 10.34 6.51
CA GLN A 306 -17.32 11.23 7.55
C GLN A 306 -15.83 11.43 7.31
N SER A 307 -15.48 12.50 6.59
CA SER A 307 -14.23 13.19 6.91
C SER A 307 -14.26 13.38 8.41
N SER A 308 -13.23 12.98 9.13
CA SER A 308 -12.99 13.53 10.46
C SER A 308 -12.60 15.01 10.31
N ILE A 309 -13.55 15.83 9.85
CA ILE A 309 -13.61 17.25 10.14
C ILE A 309 -14.63 17.32 11.29
N PHE A 310 -14.12 17.57 12.49
CA PHE A 310 -14.82 17.66 13.78
C PHE A 310 -15.21 16.34 14.47
N SER A 311 -14.30 15.81 15.29
CA SER A 311 -14.48 15.81 16.74
C SER A 311 -13.21 15.25 17.39
N GLY A 312 -12.56 16.11 18.19
CA GLY A 312 -11.29 15.80 18.82
C GLY A 312 -11.38 14.63 19.79
N THR A 313 -10.48 13.66 19.61
CA THR A 313 -9.69 13.08 20.68
C THR A 313 -8.32 12.75 20.08
N ASP A 314 -7.29 13.29 20.72
CA ASP A 314 -5.91 13.30 20.28
C ASP A 314 -5.32 11.88 20.23
N GLU A 315 -5.38 11.23 19.06
CA GLU A 315 -4.34 10.28 18.69
C GLU A 315 -3.34 11.02 17.83
N HIS A 316 -2.16 11.28 18.40
CA HIS A 316 -1.05 12.02 17.79
C HIS A 316 -0.62 11.37 16.47
N THR A 317 -1.32 11.69 15.40
CA THR A 317 -0.81 11.52 14.05
C THR A 317 0.38 12.44 13.93
N LEU A 318 1.58 11.86 13.90
CA LEU A 318 2.83 12.59 13.86
C LEU A 318 2.85 13.52 12.64
N GLU A 319 2.72 14.82 12.91
CA GLU A 319 2.93 15.84 11.90
C GLU A 319 4.43 15.95 11.64
N THR A 320 4.81 15.97 10.37
CA THR A 320 6.20 16.11 9.93
C THR A 320 6.38 17.47 9.28
N VAL A 321 7.58 18.04 9.43
CA VAL A 321 7.94 19.30 8.78
C VAL A 321 8.92 19.00 7.67
N GLU A 322 8.61 19.46 6.47
CA GLU A 322 9.43 19.27 5.29
C GLU A 322 9.75 20.62 4.62
N GLU A 323 10.88 20.69 3.94
CA GLU A 323 11.38 21.89 3.28
C GLU A 323 11.47 21.68 1.76
N PHE A 324 11.02 22.68 1.01
CA PHE A 324 10.96 22.67 -0.46
C PHE A 324 11.46 24.00 -1.01
N GLU A 325 11.88 24.02 -2.27
CA GLU A 325 12.30 25.27 -2.93
C GLU A 325 11.09 26.14 -3.30
N GLU A 326 10.07 25.52 -3.89
CA GLU A 326 8.86 26.17 -4.37
C GLU A 326 7.60 25.41 -3.92
N LEU A 327 6.47 26.12 -3.89
CA LEU A 327 5.16 25.56 -3.58
C LEU A 327 4.14 26.00 -4.62
N VAL A 328 3.49 25.01 -5.22
CA VAL A 328 2.33 25.20 -6.11
C VAL A 328 1.13 24.56 -5.44
N LEU A 329 0.09 25.37 -5.17
CA LEU A 329 -1.16 24.92 -4.57
C LEU A 329 -2.23 24.76 -5.66
N CYS A 330 -2.68 23.53 -5.87
CA CYS A 330 -3.81 23.22 -6.75
C CYS A 330 -5.03 22.86 -5.88
N VAL A 331 -5.53 23.84 -5.13
CA VAL A 331 -6.68 23.68 -4.23
C VAL A 331 -7.67 24.82 -4.43
N LEU A 332 -8.88 24.70 -3.89
CA LEU A 332 -9.86 25.77 -3.90
C LEU A 332 -9.33 27.03 -3.19
N PRO A 333 -9.74 28.24 -3.59
CA PRO A 333 -9.24 29.49 -3.01
C PRO A 333 -9.36 29.55 -1.47
N ASP A 334 -10.48 29.10 -0.92
CA ASP A 334 -10.71 29.08 0.53
C ASP A 334 -9.73 28.15 1.25
N GLN A 335 -9.45 26.99 0.66
CA GLN A 335 -8.49 26.04 1.21
C GLN A 335 -7.07 26.60 1.12
N ALA A 336 -6.70 27.25 0.01
CA ALA A 336 -5.41 27.92 -0.12
C ALA A 336 -5.24 29.01 0.95
N LYS A 337 -6.29 29.77 1.24
CA LYS A 337 -6.30 30.79 2.29
C LYS A 337 -6.07 30.20 3.68
N ILE A 338 -6.69 29.05 3.98
CA ILE A 338 -6.48 28.31 5.23
C ILE A 338 -5.03 27.83 5.33
N LEU A 339 -4.52 27.17 4.28
CA LEU A 339 -3.16 26.60 4.28
C LEU A 339 -2.07 27.67 4.36
N LEU A 340 -2.24 28.80 3.67
CA LEU A 340 -1.30 29.92 3.70
C LEU A 340 -1.38 30.69 5.02
N GLY A 341 -2.58 30.83 5.60
CA GLY A 341 -2.79 31.47 6.90
C GLY A 341 -2.04 32.80 7.03
N LYS A 342 -1.13 32.88 8.00
CA LYS A 342 -0.32 34.09 8.27
C LYS A 342 0.79 34.33 7.24
N THR A 343 1.16 33.32 6.44
CA THR A 343 2.20 33.44 5.41
C THR A 343 1.68 33.97 4.07
N ALA A 344 0.36 34.19 3.94
CA ALA A 344 -0.25 34.77 2.77
C ALA A 344 0.28 36.19 2.50
N ARG A 345 0.81 36.42 1.30
CA ARG A 345 1.27 37.74 0.84
C ARG A 345 0.07 38.62 0.51
N TRP A 346 0.29 39.92 0.38
CA TRP A 346 -0.77 40.86 0.00
C TRP A 346 -1.46 40.46 -1.32
N ILE A 347 -0.70 40.01 -2.32
CA ILE A 347 -1.28 39.55 -3.59
C ILE A 347 -2.13 38.27 -3.42
N ASP A 348 -1.69 37.33 -2.57
CA ASP A 348 -2.44 36.12 -2.26
C ASP A 348 -3.77 36.50 -1.58
N LYS A 349 -3.73 37.45 -0.64
CA LYS A 349 -4.94 37.96 0.03
C LYS A 349 -5.90 38.66 -0.92
N PHE A 350 -5.39 39.34 -1.95
CA PHE A 350 -6.22 40.00 -2.96
C PHE A 350 -6.87 39.01 -3.93
N LEU A 351 -6.15 37.96 -4.34
CA LEU A 351 -6.65 36.96 -5.28
C LEU A 351 -7.56 35.90 -4.63
N LEU A 352 -7.35 35.59 -3.35
CA LEU A 352 -8.10 34.61 -2.57
C LEU A 352 -9.22 35.26 -1.72
N CYS A 353 -9.66 36.46 -2.12
CA CYS A 353 -10.51 37.33 -1.31
C CYS A 353 -11.99 37.05 -1.48
#